data_AF-A0A7V9H5L0-F1
#
_entry.id   AF-A0A7V9H5L0-F1
#
_cell.length_a   1.000
_cell.length_b   1.000
_cell.length_c   1.000
_cell.angle_alpha   90.00
_cell.angle_beta   90.00
_cell.angle_gamma   90.00
#
_symmetry.space_group_name_H-M   'P 1'
#
loop_
_entity.id
_entity.type
_entity.pdbx_description
1 polymer ?
#
loop_
_entity_poly.entity_id
_entity_poly.type
_entity_poly.pdbx_seq_one_letter_code
_entity_poly.pdbx_strand_id
1 'polypeptide(L)'
;MAEVKKASPGTIDRLLDLAWASWEELPSVASEIDDWTFDDQITYVAEWPLEEDRLAVLEGYEKSALMTESQLHRHRLLKSLVSENRPILEEILQP
;
A
#
# COMPACT_ATOMS: atom_id res chain seq x y z
N MET A 1 4.50 -11.37 -15.66
CA MET A 1 3.61 -11.92 -14.62
C MET A 1 4.49 -12.49 -13.54
N ALA A 2 4.54 -11.86 -12.37
CA ALA A 2 5.36 -12.35 -11.26
C ALA A 2 4.80 -13.71 -10.81
N GLU A 3 5.65 -14.74 -10.83
CA GLU A 3 5.32 -16.06 -10.32
C GLU A 3 5.09 -15.93 -8.80
N VAL A 4 3.83 -16.01 -8.38
CA VAL A 4 3.46 -15.99 -6.97
C VAL A 4 3.92 -17.31 -6.35
N LYS A 5 5.19 -17.36 -5.91
CA LYS A 5 5.70 -18.48 -5.09
C LYS A 5 4.76 -18.70 -3.91
N LYS A 6 4.53 -19.97 -3.52
CA LYS A 6 3.73 -20.33 -2.34
C LYS A 6 4.16 -19.49 -1.13
N ALA A 7 3.42 -18.43 -0.85
CA ALA A 7 3.66 -17.58 0.29
C ALA A 7 3.21 -18.31 1.54
N SER A 8 4.00 -18.22 2.60
CA SER A 8 3.51 -18.63 3.90
C SER A 8 2.37 -17.69 4.33
N PRO A 9 1.38 -18.16 5.10
CA PRO A 9 0.31 -17.28 5.60
C PRO A 9 0.84 -15.99 6.26
N GLY A 10 1.93 -16.09 7.03
CA GLY A 10 2.57 -14.92 7.67
C GLY A 10 3.20 -13.91 6.69
N THR A 11 3.51 -14.32 5.46
CA THR A 11 3.95 -13.38 4.42
C THR A 11 2.80 -12.49 3.96
N ILE A 12 1.59 -13.05 3.78
CA ILE A 12 0.41 -12.29 3.38
C ILE A 12 0.02 -11.31 4.49
N ASP A 13 0.00 -11.75 5.75
CA ASP A 13 -0.32 -10.88 6.88
C ASP A 13 0.65 -9.71 6.98
N ARG A 14 1.95 -9.96 6.83
CA ARG A 14 2.96 -8.89 6.82
C ARG A 14 2.76 -7.90 5.67
N LEU A 15 2.41 -8.37 4.48
CA LEU A 15 2.15 -7.48 3.34
C LEU A 15 0.91 -6.63 3.59
N LEU A 16 -0.14 -7.19 4.20
CA LEU A 16 -1.33 -6.45 4.63
C LEU A 16 -0.99 -5.40 5.69
N ASP A 17 -0.18 -5.74 6.70
CA ASP A 17 0.23 -4.80 7.75
C ASP A 17 1.01 -3.61 7.17
N LEU A 18 1.99 -3.90 6.31
CA LEU A 18 2.82 -2.87 5.70
C LEU A 18 2.01 -1.97 4.78
N ALA A 19 1.19 -2.55 3.89
CA ALA A 19 0.33 -1.75 3.03
C ALA A 19 -0.68 -0.93 3.85
N TRP A 20 -1.24 -1.48 4.93
CA TRP A 20 -2.13 -0.71 5.80
C TRP A 20 -1.44 0.52 6.37
N ALA A 21 -0.25 0.35 6.97
CA ALA A 21 0.49 1.45 7.59
C ALA A 21 0.80 2.58 6.59
N SER A 22 1.31 2.24 5.40
CA SER A 22 1.65 3.22 4.37
C SER A 22 0.44 3.99 3.84
N TRP A 23 -0.72 3.34 3.72
CA TRP A 23 -1.93 4.04 3.28
C TRP A 23 -2.59 4.83 4.40
N GLU A 24 -2.49 4.39 5.65
CA GLU A 24 -3.03 5.08 6.83
C GLU A 24 -2.26 6.37 7.17
N GLU A 25 -0.96 6.44 6.88
CA GLU A 25 -0.15 7.63 7.15
C GLU A 25 -0.36 8.78 6.17
N LEU A 26 -0.93 8.53 4.97
CA LEU A 26 -1.08 9.52 3.90
C LEU A 26 -1.70 10.86 4.34
N PRO A 27 -2.80 10.89 5.13
CA PRO A 27 -3.35 12.16 5.60
C PRO A 27 -2.38 12.96 6.47
N SER A 28 -1.58 12.28 7.30
CA SER A 28 -0.55 12.93 8.13
C SER A 28 0.56 13.48 7.24
N VAL A 29 1.05 12.67 6.30
CA VAL A 29 2.07 13.07 5.35
C VAL A 29 1.62 14.29 4.55
N ALA A 30 0.42 14.29 3.99
CA ALA A 30 -0.10 15.43 3.23
C ALA A 30 -0.16 16.73 4.04
N SER A 31 -0.34 16.65 5.36
CA SER A 31 -0.36 17.84 6.22
C SER A 31 1.02 18.37 6.60
N GLU A 32 2.07 17.56 6.46
CA GLU A 32 3.43 17.86 6.90
C GLU A 32 4.44 17.97 5.76
N ILE A 33 4.11 17.44 4.57
CA ILE A 33 5.04 17.27 3.46
C ILE A 33 5.64 18.60 2.98
N ASP A 34 4.88 19.69 3.04
CA ASP A 34 5.36 21.04 2.69
C ASP A 34 6.45 21.56 3.64
N ASP A 35 6.50 21.04 4.87
CA ASP A 35 7.52 21.38 5.87
C ASP A 35 8.76 20.47 5.77
N TRP A 36 8.70 19.40 4.98
CA TRP A 36 9.82 18.49 4.77
C TRP A 36 10.90 19.12 3.89
N THR A 37 12.12 18.57 3.97
CA THR A 37 13.15 18.98 3.00
C THR A 37 12.79 18.46 1.61
N PHE A 38 13.24 19.16 0.58
CA PHE A 38 13.01 18.74 -0.81
C PHE A 38 13.55 17.33 -1.09
N ASP A 39 14.68 16.96 -0.49
CA ASP A 39 15.26 15.61 -0.63
C ASP A 39 14.37 14.54 0.02
N ASP A 40 13.74 14.84 1.16
CA ASP A 40 12.80 13.93 1.83
C ASP A 40 11.50 13.78 1.02
N GLN A 41 10.96 14.87 0.48
CA GLN A 41 9.78 14.82 -0.42
C GLN A 41 10.05 13.94 -1.65
N ILE A 42 11.20 14.13 -2.31
CA ILE A 42 11.60 13.31 -3.46
C ILE A 42 11.72 11.85 -3.05
N THR A 43 12.37 11.57 -1.92
CA THR A 43 12.57 10.19 -1.45
C THR A 43 11.22 9.51 -1.22
N TYR A 44 10.28 10.19 -0.55
CA TYR A 44 8.94 9.67 -0.31
C TYR A 44 8.20 9.35 -1.62
N VAL A 45 8.17 10.31 -2.55
CA VAL A 45 7.54 10.13 -3.87
C VAL A 45 8.19 9.00 -4.67
N ALA A 46 9.52 8.86 -4.60
CA ALA A 46 10.28 7.84 -5.32
C ALA A 46 10.07 6.42 -4.78
N GLU A 47 9.78 6.27 -3.49
CA GLU A 47 9.50 4.98 -2.87
C GLU A 47 8.06 4.49 -3.11
N TRP A 48 7.13 5.41 -3.40
CA TRP A 48 5.71 5.08 -3.53
C TRP A 48 5.35 3.98 -4.55
N PRO A 49 6.01 3.83 -5.71
CA PRO A 49 5.79 2.70 -6.61
C PRO A 49 5.94 1.32 -5.94
N LEU A 50 6.80 1.20 -4.92
CA LEU A 50 6.98 -0.05 -4.16
C LEU A 50 5.73 -0.38 -3.32
N GLU A 51 4.98 0.63 -2.90
CA GLU A 51 3.73 0.49 -2.16
C GLU A 51 2.59 0.05 -3.08
N GLU A 52 2.54 0.58 -4.31
CA GLU A 52 1.60 0.13 -5.35
C GLU A 52 1.88 -1.33 -5.77
N ASP A 53 3.16 -1.70 -5.94
CA ASP A 53 3.55 -3.07 -6.24
C ASP A 53 3.10 -4.04 -5.14
N ARG A 54 3.10 -3.61 -3.87
CA ARG A 54 2.61 -4.40 -2.75
C ARG A 54 1.12 -4.70 -2.86
N LEU A 55 0.31 -3.72 -3.27
CA LEU A 55 -1.12 -3.92 -3.54
C LEU A 55 -1.33 -4.90 -4.70
N ALA A 56 -0.54 -4.78 -5.79
CA ALA A 56 -0.62 -5.69 -6.93
C ALA A 56 -0.30 -7.14 -6.53
N VAL A 57 0.69 -7.34 -5.65
CA VAL A 57 1.03 -8.65 -5.10
C VAL A 57 -0.12 -9.22 -4.24
N LEU A 58 -0.73 -8.40 -3.38
CA LEU A 58 -1.91 -8.80 -2.58
C LEU A 58 -3.09 -9.19 -3.46
N GLU A 59 -3.34 -8.44 -4.54
CA GLU A 59 -4.36 -8.78 -5.53
C GLU A 59 -4.06 -10.11 -6.24
N GLY A 60 -2.78 -10.40 -6.51
CA GLY A 60 -2.32 -11.68 -7.03
C GLY A 60 -2.65 -12.86 -6.10
N TYR A 61 -2.48 -12.69 -4.79
CA TYR A 61 -2.84 -13.72 -3.80
C TYR A 61 -4.35 -13.93 -3.70
N GLU A 62 -5.15 -12.87 -3.74
CA GLU A 62 -6.62 -12.96 -3.78
C GLU A 62 -7.09 -13.73 -5.02
N LYS A 63 -6.60 -13.35 -6.21
CA LYS A 63 -6.93 -14.02 -7.49
C LYS A 63 -6.54 -15.49 -7.52
N SER A 64 -5.49 -15.85 -6.79
CA SER A 64 -5.00 -17.23 -6.69
C SER A 64 -5.68 -18.04 -5.58
N ALA A 65 -6.67 -17.48 -4.87
CA ALA A 65 -7.34 -18.08 -3.72
C ALA A 65 -6.37 -18.58 -2.63
N LEU A 66 -5.26 -17.86 -2.44
CA LEU A 66 -4.22 -18.18 -1.45
C LEU A 66 -4.44 -17.49 -0.09
N MET A 67 -5.38 -16.56 -0.02
CA MET A 67 -5.74 -15.84 1.21
C MET A 67 -6.77 -16.62 2.03
N THR A 68 -6.62 -16.57 3.36
CA THR A 68 -7.67 -17.01 4.30
C THR A 68 -8.84 -16.02 4.32
N GLU A 69 -9.98 -16.42 4.89
CA GLU A 69 -11.15 -15.52 5.04
C GLU A 69 -10.82 -14.24 5.83
N SER A 70 -9.99 -14.36 6.88
CA SER A 70 -9.52 -13.22 7.67
C SER A 70 -8.67 -12.27 6.81
N GLN A 71 -7.74 -12.82 6.03
CA GLN A 71 -6.91 -12.03 5.12
C GLN A 71 -7.72 -11.37 4.01
N LEU A 72 -8.72 -12.05 3.45
CA LEU A 72 -9.65 -11.47 2.48
C LEU A 72 -10.49 -10.34 3.08
N HIS A 73 -10.91 -10.47 4.34
CA HIS A 73 -11.61 -9.39 5.03
C HIS A 73 -10.70 -8.17 5.19
N ARG A 74 -9.47 -8.36 5.68
CA ARG A 74 -8.47 -7.29 5.82
C ARG A 74 -8.10 -6.66 4.48
N HIS A 75 -7.93 -7.45 3.43
CA HIS A 75 -7.64 -6.96 2.09
C HIS A 75 -8.77 -6.09 1.53
N ARG A 76 -10.04 -6.44 1.80
CA ARG A 76 -11.18 -5.58 1.43
C ARG A 76 -11.19 -4.27 2.19
N LEU A 77 -10.89 -4.28 3.49
CA LEU A 77 -10.74 -3.05 4.27
C LEU A 77 -9.60 -2.17 3.74
N LEU A 78 -8.45 -2.79 3.41
CA LEU A 78 -7.34 -2.10 2.78
C LEU A 78 -7.74 -1.46 1.45
N LYS A 79 -8.50 -2.16 0.59
CA LYS A 79 -9.01 -1.58 -0.67
C LYS A 79 -9.90 -0.35 -0.43
N SER A 80 -10.72 -0.36 0.62
CA SER A 80 -11.50 0.82 0.99
C SER A 80 -10.61 1.97 1.44
N LEU A 81 -9.61 1.71 2.29
CA LEU A 81 -8.63 2.72 2.74
C LEU A 81 -7.85 3.32 1.56
N VAL A 82 -7.39 2.47 0.63
CA VAL A 82 -6.73 2.89 -0.61
C VAL A 82 -7.65 3.81 -1.41
N SER A 83 -8.92 3.45 -1.58
CA SER A 83 -9.87 4.28 -2.31
C SER A 83 -10.14 5.63 -1.64
N GLU A 84 -10.11 5.69 -0.31
CA GLU A 84 -10.31 6.92 0.46
C GLU A 84 -9.09 7.86 0.35
N ASN A 85 -7.88 7.30 0.41
CA ASN A 85 -6.64 8.07 0.47
C ASN A 85 -5.95 8.26 -0.90
N ARG A 86 -6.41 7.59 -1.96
CA ARG A 86 -5.89 7.73 -3.33
C ARG A 86 -5.83 9.20 -3.79
N PRO A 87 -6.85 10.05 -3.58
CA PRO A 87 -6.77 11.45 -4.02
C PRO A 87 -5.66 12.24 -3.32
N ILE A 88 -5.45 12.00 -2.02
CA ILE A 88 -4.39 12.66 -1.22
C ILE A 88 -3.03 12.38 -1.82
N LEU A 89 -2.81 11.11 -2.16
CA LEU A 89 -1.58 10.69 -2.80
C LEU A 89 -1.41 11.24 -4.22
N GLU A 90 -2.50 11.34 -5.00
CA GLU A 90 -2.44 11.99 -6.30
C GLU A 90 -2.08 13.48 -6.20
N GLU A 91 -2.49 14.16 -5.13
CA GLU A 91 -2.06 15.53 -4.82
C GLU A 91 -0.58 15.59 -4.47
N ILE A 92 -0.09 14.70 -3.60
CA ILE A 92 1.34 14.60 -3.24
C ILE A 92 2.24 14.34 -4.47
N LEU A 93 1.77 13.49 -5.39
CA LEU A 93 2.53 13.09 -6.57
C LEU A 93 2.50 14.12 -7.71
N GLN A 94 1.68 15.17 -7.61
CA GLN A 94 1.64 16.24 -8.60
C GLN A 94 2.58 17.39 -8.19
N PRO A 95 3.72 17.57 -8.88
CA PRO A 95 4.66 18.66 -8.61
C PRO A 95 4.14 20.04 -9.06
#